data_AF-M5X181-F1
#
_entry.id   AF-M5X181-F1
#
_cell.length_a   1.000
_cell.length_b   1.000
_cell.length_c   1.000
_cell.angle_alpha   90.00
_cell.angle_beta   90.00
_cell.angle_gamma   90.00
#
_symmetry.space_group_name_H-M   'P 1'
#
loop_
_entity.id
_entity.type
_entity.pdbx_description
1 polymer ?
#
loop_
_entity_poly.entity_id
_entity_poly.type
_entity_poly.pdbx_seq_one_letter_code
_entity_poly.pdbx_strand_id
1 'polypeptide(L)'
;MKKKGLLKKNRALLYLLIMIIKLIYFVAAIAWHESRKKWVGDQRMQRMAKDPIISWSTAYEDLLSTHDSFPEPIPLTEMVDFLVDIWHDEGLFD
;
A
#
# COMPACT_ATOMS: atom_id res chain seq x y z
N MET A 1 4.33 34.49 48.80
CA MET A 1 3.95 33.08 48.54
C MET A 1 3.09 32.82 47.27
N LYS A 2 2.71 33.82 46.44
CA LYS A 2 1.81 33.61 45.28
C LYS A 2 2.45 32.95 44.02
N LYS A 3 3.77 33.11 43.80
CA LYS A 3 4.44 32.65 42.56
C LYS A 3 4.44 31.12 42.36
N LYS A 4 4.47 30.34 43.45
CA LYS A 4 4.48 28.86 43.38
C LYS A 4 3.14 28.27 42.90
N GLY A 5 2.02 28.91 43.23
CA GLY A 5 0.68 28.49 42.77
C GLY A 5 0.45 28.75 41.29
N LEU A 6 0.98 29.88 40.78
CA LEU A 6 0.90 30.25 39.37
C LEU A 6 1.73 29.29 38.48
N LEU A 7 2.93 28.93 38.91
CA LEU A 7 3.78 27.99 38.17
C LEU A 7 3.16 26.58 38.09
N LYS A 8 2.50 26.13 39.17
CA LYS A 8 1.77 24.85 39.17
C LYS A 8 0.58 24.87 38.21
N LYS A 9 -0.19 25.97 38.18
CA LYS A 9 -1.30 26.15 37.23
C LYS A 9 -0.79 26.17 35.79
N ASN A 10 0.30 26.87 35.50
CA ASN A 10 0.88 26.91 34.14
C ASN A 10 1.39 25.53 33.69
N ARG A 11 1.98 24.74 34.60
CA ARG A 11 2.35 23.36 34.31
C ARG A 11 1.12 22.48 34.04
N ALA A 12 0.07 22.61 34.85
CA ALA A 12 -1.17 21.86 34.63
C ALA A 12 -1.84 22.21 33.29
N LEU A 13 -1.86 23.50 32.92
CA LEU A 13 -2.34 23.96 31.62
C LEU A 13 -1.50 23.40 30.46
N LEU A 14 -0.18 23.36 30.61
CA LEU A 14 0.72 22.78 29.60
C LEU A 14 0.45 21.28 29.40
N TYR A 15 0.28 20.52 30.49
CA TYR A 15 -0.06 19.09 30.40
C TYR A 15 -1.42 18.87 29.74
N LEU A 16 -2.41 19.69 30.09
CA LEU A 16 -3.75 19.62 29.50
C LEU A 16 -3.71 19.93 27.99
N LEU A 17 -2.94 20.93 27.57
CA LEU A 17 -2.73 21.26 26.16
C LEU A 17 -2.07 20.10 25.39
N ILE A 18 -0.98 19.54 25.94
CA ILE A 18 -0.29 18.40 25.34
C ILE A 18 -1.21 17.19 25.23
N MET A 19 -2.04 16.95 26.24
CA MET A 19 -3.01 15.86 26.27
C MET A 19 -4.08 16.03 25.18
N ILE A 20 -4.59 17.24 24.99
CA ILE A 20 -5.56 17.55 23.92
C ILE A 20 -4.95 17.31 22.55
N ILE A 21 -3.72 17.80 22.31
CA ILE A 21 -3.04 17.60 21.02
C ILE A 21 -2.84 16.11 20.73
N LYS A 22 -2.39 15.33 21.72
CA LYS A 22 -2.24 13.88 21.59
C LYS A 22 -3.57 13.18 21.29
N LEU A 23 -4.65 13.61 21.93
CA LEU A 23 -5.98 13.05 21.70
C LEU A 23 -6.45 13.33 20.27
N ILE A 24 -6.29 14.56 19.78
CA ILE A 24 -6.66 14.95 18.41
C ILE A 24 -5.87 14.13 17.39
N TYR A 25 -4.56 14.01 17.58
CA TYR A 25 -3.72 13.19 16.72
C TYR A 25 -4.16 11.71 16.71
N PHE A 26 -4.43 11.14 17.87
CA PHE A 26 -4.86 9.75 17.99
C PHE A 26 -6.18 9.49 17.27
N VAL A 27 -7.16 10.38 17.43
CA VAL A 27 -8.45 10.27 16.73
C VAL A 27 -8.26 10.39 15.21
N ALA A 28 -7.45 11.34 14.75
CA ALA A 28 -7.17 11.50 13.32
C ALA A 28 -6.45 10.27 12.74
N ALA A 29 -5.49 9.69 13.48
CA ALA A 29 -4.78 8.49 13.08
C ALA A 29 -5.71 7.27 12.94
N ILE A 30 -6.65 7.09 13.87
CA ILE A 30 -7.66 6.02 13.79
C ILE A 30 -8.56 6.23 12.56
N ALA A 31 -9.10 7.43 12.38
CA ALA A 31 -9.99 7.74 11.26
C ALA A 31 -9.29 7.52 9.90
N TRP A 32 -8.02 7.92 9.79
CA TRP A 32 -7.20 7.65 8.61
C TRP A 32 -6.99 6.14 8.40
N HIS A 33 -6.61 5.41 9.45
CA HIS A 33 -6.36 3.97 9.37
C HIS A 33 -7.60 3.18 8.93
N GLU A 34 -8.78 3.54 9.45
CA GLU A 34 -10.06 2.94 9.04
C GLU A 34 -10.42 3.26 7.59
N SER A 35 -10.26 4.53 7.19
CA SER A 35 -10.49 4.96 5.81
C SER A 35 -9.56 4.24 4.83
N ARG A 36 -8.29 4.09 5.18
CA ARG A 36 -7.28 3.37 4.39
C ARG A 36 -7.62 1.88 4.31
N LYS A 37 -8.05 1.26 5.41
CA LYS A 37 -8.47 -0.14 5.43
C LYS A 37 -9.68 -0.39 4.52
N LYS A 38 -10.63 0.54 4.45
CA LYS A 38 -11.77 0.48 3.52
C LYS A 38 -11.33 0.70 2.06
N TRP A 39 -10.44 1.66 1.80
CA TRP A 39 -9.97 1.99 0.45
C TRP A 39 -9.13 0.88 -0.19
N VAL A 40 -8.26 0.23 0.59
CA VAL A 40 -7.45 -0.90 0.10
C VAL A 40 -8.33 -2.11 -0.25
N GLY A 41 -9.61 -2.11 0.16
CA GLY A 41 -10.53 -3.22 -0.08
C GLY A 41 -10.02 -4.53 0.53
N ASP A 42 -10.76 -5.61 0.28
CA ASP A 42 -10.35 -6.96 0.64
C ASP A 42 -9.29 -7.47 -0.36
N GLN A 43 -8.19 -6.74 -0.52
CA GLN A 43 -7.07 -7.11 -1.40
C GLN A 43 -6.43 -8.46 -1.05
N ARG A 44 -6.82 -9.07 0.07
CA ARG A 44 -6.45 -10.44 0.44
C ARG A 44 -7.32 -11.49 -0.26
N MET A 45 -8.53 -11.16 -0.70
CA MET A 45 -9.47 -12.11 -1.30
C MET A 45 -9.21 -12.37 -2.79
N GLN A 46 -8.48 -11.48 -3.48
CA GLN A 46 -8.05 -11.67 -4.88
C GLN A 46 -6.66 -12.30 -5.04
N ARG A 47 -5.97 -12.65 -3.94
CA ARG A 47 -4.75 -13.46 -4.00
C ARG A 47 -5.05 -14.96 -3.93
N MET A 48 -6.25 -15.39 -4.34
CA MET A 48 -6.43 -16.79 -4.69
C MET A 48 -5.45 -17.05 -5.83
N ALA A 49 -4.52 -17.97 -5.62
CA ALA A 49 -3.59 -18.43 -6.63
C ALA A 49 -4.42 -18.88 -7.83
N LYS A 50 -4.58 -17.98 -8.79
CA LYS A 50 -5.18 -18.25 -10.07
C LYS A 50 -4.05 -18.75 -10.95
N ASP A 51 -4.35 -19.74 -11.78
CA ASP A 51 -3.39 -20.21 -12.76
C ASP A 51 -2.93 -19.01 -13.59
N PRO A 52 -1.62 -18.89 -13.87
CA PRO A 52 -1.10 -17.77 -14.64
C PRO A 52 -1.82 -17.69 -15.98
N ILE A 53 -2.29 -16.49 -16.30
CA ILE A 53 -2.99 -16.17 -17.55
C ILE A 53 -1.98 -16.19 -18.71
N ILE A 54 -0.74 -15.77 -18.45
CA ILE A 54 0.38 -15.86 -19.38
C ILE A 54 1.04 -17.23 -19.22
N SER A 55 1.11 -18.00 -20.29
CA SER A 55 1.87 -19.26 -20.25
C SER A 55 3.35 -18.95 -20.10
N TRP A 56 4.03 -19.70 -19.24
CA TRP A 56 5.49 -19.67 -19.09
C TRP A 56 6.24 -19.93 -20.41
N SER A 57 5.57 -20.55 -21.39
CA SER A 57 6.13 -20.83 -22.72
C SER A 57 5.86 -19.75 -23.76
N THR A 58 5.22 -18.63 -23.40
CA THR A 58 4.86 -17.56 -24.34
C THR A 58 6.05 -16.60 -24.53
N ALA A 59 6.45 -16.35 -25.77
CA ALA A 59 7.47 -15.33 -26.06
C ALA A 59 6.86 -13.92 -26.10
N TYR A 60 7.68 -12.89 -25.88
CA TYR A 60 7.26 -11.48 -26.01
C TYR A 60 6.60 -11.19 -27.38
N GLU A 61 7.22 -11.69 -28.45
CA GLU A 61 6.74 -11.54 -29.82
C GLU A 61 5.35 -12.16 -30.05
N ASP A 62 5.00 -13.24 -29.35
CA ASP A 62 3.69 -13.88 -29.47
C ASP A 62 2.58 -13.04 -28.82
N LEU A 63 2.89 -12.36 -27.70
CA LEU A 63 1.97 -11.42 -27.05
C LEU A 63 1.76 -10.16 -27.87
N LEU A 64 2.79 -9.66 -28.56
CA LEU A 64 2.68 -8.50 -29.44
C LEU A 64 2.06 -8.84 -30.79
N SER A 65 2.25 -10.06 -31.29
CA SER A 65 1.66 -10.51 -32.56
C SER A 65 0.14 -10.67 -32.46
N THR A 66 -0.37 -10.91 -31.25
CA THR A 66 -1.79 -11.11 -30.99
C THR A 66 -2.39 -9.84 -30.39
N HIS A 67 -3.31 -9.20 -31.11
CA HIS A 67 -4.05 -8.02 -30.62
C HIS A 67 -5.34 -8.39 -29.87
N ASP A 68 -5.56 -9.69 -29.65
CA ASP A 68 -6.71 -10.18 -28.90
C ASP A 68 -6.58 -9.79 -27.43
N SER A 69 -7.70 -9.38 -26.85
CA SER A 69 -7.75 -9.09 -25.42
C SER A 69 -7.65 -10.38 -24.60
N PHE A 70 -6.92 -10.34 -23.49
CA PHE A 70 -6.90 -11.46 -22.56
C PHE A 70 -8.30 -11.78 -22.03
N PRO A 71 -8.61 -13.07 -21.81
CA PRO A 71 -9.93 -13.49 -21.33
C PRO A 71 -10.24 -12.93 -19.93
N GLU A 72 -9.21 -12.59 -19.16
CA GLU A 72 -9.32 -11.95 -17.85
C GLU A 72 -8.22 -10.89 -17.64
N PRO A 73 -8.42 -9.90 -16.75
CA PRO A 73 -7.40 -8.90 -16.44
C PRO A 73 -6.18 -9.54 -15.79
N ILE A 74 -4.99 -9.24 -16.32
CA ILE A 74 -3.75 -9.82 -15.81
C ILE A 74 -3.30 -9.09 -14.54
N PRO A 75 -3.04 -9.81 -13.43
CA PRO A 75 -2.44 -9.22 -12.23
C PRO A 75 -1.11 -8.54 -12.59
N LEU A 76 -0.90 -7.33 -12.07
CA LEU A 76 0.32 -6.58 -12.37
C LEU A 76 1.60 -7.35 -12.00
N THR A 77 1.56 -8.10 -10.90
CA THR A 77 2.69 -8.94 -10.47
C THR A 77 3.08 -9.96 -11.55
N GLU A 78 2.09 -10.61 -12.18
CA GLU A 78 2.34 -11.62 -13.21
C GLU A 78 3.00 -11.02 -14.45
N MET A 79 2.56 -9.83 -14.88
CA MET A 79 3.21 -9.09 -15.96
C MET A 79 4.65 -8.68 -15.63
N VAL A 80 4.91 -8.28 -14.38
CA VAL A 80 6.25 -7.89 -13.96
C VAL A 80 7.18 -9.11 -13.92
N ASP A 81 6.73 -10.22 -13.34
CA ASP A 81 7.51 -11.46 -13.27
C ASP A 81 7.86 -11.96 -14.69
N PHE A 82 6.86 -12.04 -15.58
CA PHE A 82 7.05 -12.41 -16.99
C PHE A 82 8.09 -11.56 -17.73
N LEU A 83 8.05 -10.23 -17.57
CA LEU A 83 8.99 -9.33 -18.23
C LEU A 83 10.41 -9.48 -17.67
N VAL A 84 10.55 -9.71 -16.37
CA VAL A 84 11.86 -9.94 -15.73
C VAL A 84 12.49 -11.21 -16.29
N ASP A 85 11.71 -12.28 -16.48
CA ASP A 85 12.19 -13.54 -17.04
C ASP A 85 12.66 -13.37 -18.49
N ILE A 86 11.90 -12.67 -19.34
CA ILE A 86 12.32 -12.36 -20.72
C ILE A 86 13.62 -11.56 -20.74
N TRP A 87 13.71 -10.49 -19.96
CA TRP A 87 14.91 -9.65 -19.96
C TRP A 87 16.15 -10.38 -19.48
N HIS A 88 15.98 -11.33 -18.54
CA HIS A 88 17.06 -12.18 -18.09
C HIS A 88 17.48 -13.17 -19.19
N ASP A 89 16.53 -13.79 -19.89
CA ASP A 89 16.80 -14.72 -20.99
C ASP A 89 17.43 -14.03 -22.22
N GLU A 90 17.09 -12.76 -22.46
CA GLU A 90 17.66 -11.94 -23.54
C GLU A 90 19.03 -11.34 -23.18
N GLY A 91 19.53 -11.52 -21.94
CA GLY A 91 20.82 -11.00 -21.49
C GLY A 91 20.86 -9.47 -21.41
N LEU A 92 19.70 -8.82 -21.26
CA LEU A 92 19.58 -7.35 -21.29
C LEU A 92 20.16 -6.69 -20.02
N PHE A 93 20.49 -7.49 -19.01
CA PHE A 93 21.06 -7.07 -17.73
C PHE A 93 22.48 -7.60 -17.46
N ASP A 94 23.18 -8.15 -18.45
CA ASP A 94 24.60 -8.55 -18.36
C ASP A 94 25.58 -7.44 -18.80
#